data_AF-A0A7W7HC14-F1
#
_entry.id   AF-A0A7W7HC14-F1
#
_cell.length_a   1.000
_cell.length_b   1.000
_cell.length_c   1.000
_cell.angle_alpha   90.00
_cell.angle_beta   90.00
_cell.angle_gamma   90.00
#
_symmetry.space_group_name_H-M   'P 1'
#
loop_
_entity.id
_entity.type
_entity.pdbx_description
1 polymer ?
#
loop_
_entity_poly.entity_id
_entity_poly.type
_entity_poly.pdbx_seq_one_letter_code
_entity_poly.pdbx_strand_id
1 'polypeptide(L)' 'MRWLAADEAAAMLRRDVPAVYRLAHKHAWRRFVYNGRRYYNPSDVEHTARILTR' A
#
# COMPACT_ATOMS: atom_id res chain seq x y z
N MET A 1 4.90 -9.38 11.51
CA MET A 1 4.10 -8.49 10.63
C MET A 1 4.39 -8.89 9.18
N ARG A 2 3.36 -9.23 8.38
CA ARG A 2 3.49 -9.67 6.98
C ARG A 2 3.38 -8.46 6.04
N TRP A 3 4.16 -8.43 4.96
CA TRP A 3 4.04 -7.39 3.93
C TRP A 3 2.84 -7.63 3.01
N LEU A 4 2.22 -6.55 2.54
CA LEU A 4 0.97 -6.59 1.77
C LEU A 4 1.25 -6.53 0.29
N ALA A 5 0.65 -7.42 -0.49
CA ALA A 5 0.58 -7.26 -1.93
C ALA A 5 -0.30 -6.04 -2.30
N ALA A 6 -0.19 -5.60 -3.56
CA ALA A 6 -0.88 -4.39 -4.01
C ALA A 6 -2.42 -4.50 -3.95
N ASP A 7 -2.97 -5.69 -4.18
CA ASP A 7 -4.40 -6.02 -4.03
C ASP A 7 -4.86 -6.02 -2.57
N GLU A 8 -4.05 -6.57 -1.66
CA GLU A 8 -4.34 -6.52 -0.21
C GLU A 8 -4.37 -5.07 0.31
N ALA A 9 -3.39 -4.26 -0.10
CA ALA A 9 -3.36 -2.84 0.23
C ALA A 9 -4.54 -2.07 -0.40
N ALA A 10 -4.95 -2.43 -1.61
CA ALA A 10 -6.09 -1.83 -2.30
C ALA A 10 -7.40 -2.10 -1.54
N ALA A 11 -7.61 -3.33 -1.06
CA ALA A 11 -8.74 -3.70 -0.24
C ALA A 11 -8.79 -2.90 1.08
N MET A 12 -7.64 -2.77 1.77
CA MET A 12 -7.56 -1.99 3.01
C MET A 12 -7.91 -0.51 2.81
N LEU A 13 -7.44 0.07 1.70
CA LEU A 13 -7.69 1.48 1.39
C LEU A 13 -9.07 1.74 0.77
N ARG A 14 -9.82 0.69 0.41
CA ARG A 14 -11.05 0.77 -0.42
C ARG A 14 -10.79 1.55 -1.72
N ARG A 15 -9.67 1.26 -2.38
CA ARG A 15 -9.24 1.87 -3.65
C ARG A 15 -8.85 0.79 -4.66
N ASP A 16 -8.53 1.20 -5.88
CA ASP A 16 -8.00 0.32 -6.91
C ASP A 16 -6.47 0.13 -6.76
N VAL A 17 -5.92 -0.94 -7.36
CA VAL A 17 -4.48 -1.21 -7.36
C VAL A 17 -3.66 -0.06 -7.97
N PRO A 18 -4.09 0.60 -9.06
CA PRO A 18 -3.43 1.82 -9.54
C PRO A 18 -3.31 2.93 -8.49
N ALA A 19 -4.33 3.17 -7.65
CA ALA A 19 -4.23 4.13 -6.56
C ALA A 19 -3.19 3.71 -5.53
N VAL A 20 -3.04 2.41 -5.25
CA VAL A 20 -1.97 1.92 -4.35
C VAL A 20 -0.59 2.31 -4.89
N TYR A 21 -0.33 2.14 -6.19
CA TYR A 21 0.95 2.57 -6.76
C TYR A 21 1.18 4.07 -6.64
N ARG A 22 0.13 4.88 -6.89
CA ARG A 22 0.21 6.34 -6.75
C ARG A 22 0.45 6.76 -5.30
N LEU A 23 -0.27 6.18 -4.34
CA LEU A 23 -0.13 6.49 -2.91
C LEU A 23 1.22 6.03 -2.38
N ALA A 24 1.66 4.82 -2.74
CA ALA A 24 2.98 4.31 -2.37
C ALA A 24 4.11 5.21 -2.87
N HIS A 25 3.97 5.75 -4.08
CA HIS A 25 4.91 6.74 -4.60
C HIS A 25 4.81 8.07 -3.85
N LYS A 26 3.61 8.64 -3.74
CA LYS A 26 3.34 9.95 -3.11
C LYS A 26 3.81 10.03 -1.66
N HIS A 27 3.63 8.96 -0.90
CA HIS A 27 3.95 8.89 0.53
C HIS A 27 5.24 8.11 0.82
N ALA A 28 6.04 7.83 -0.21
CA ALA A 28 7.32 7.13 -0.10
C ALA A 28 7.26 5.86 0.77
N TRP A 29 6.23 5.02 0.55
CA TRP A 29 6.04 3.81 1.34
C TRP A 29 7.23 2.86 1.22
N ARG A 30 7.58 2.21 2.34
CA ARG A 30 8.52 1.09 2.34
C ARG A 30 7.93 -0.04 1.50
N ARG A 31 8.75 -0.57 0.60
CA ARG A 31 8.37 -1.62 -0.35
C ARG A 31 9.54 -2.53 -0.70
N PHE A 32 9.25 -3.78 -1.07
CA PHE A 32 10.21 -4.66 -1.74
C PHE A 32 9.58 -5.33 -2.96
N VAL A 33 10.42 -5.90 -3.82
CA VAL A 33 10.01 -6.69 -4.97
C VAL A 33 10.39 -8.15 -4.73
N TYR A 34 9.43 -9.07 -4.88
CA TYR A 34 9.67 -10.50 -4.83
C TYR A 34 8.89 -11.18 -5.95
N ASN A 35 9.59 -12.00 -6.75
CA ASN A 35 9.02 -12.68 -7.92
C ASN A 35 8.23 -11.73 -8.86
N GLY A 36 8.78 -10.55 -9.14
CA GLY A 36 8.15 -9.52 -9.98
C GLY A 36 6.96 -8.77 -9.35
N ARG A 37 6.53 -9.15 -8.14
CA ARG A 37 5.43 -8.49 -7.41
C ARG A 37 5.96 -7.50 -6.38
N ARG A 38 5.28 -6.36 -6.25
CA ARG A 38 5.57 -5.34 -5.23
C ARG A 38 4.79 -5.64 -3.94
N TYR A 39 5.48 -5.54 -2.82
CA TYR A 39 4.92 -5.70 -1.49
C TYR A 39 5.18 -4.44 -0.66
N TYR A 40 4.22 -4.07 0.20
CA TYR A 40 4.19 -2.82 0.96
C TYR A 40 4.17 -3.06 2.47
N ASN A 41 4.82 -2.18 3.21
CA ASN A 41 4.82 -2.26 4.67
C ASN A 41 3.43 -1.91 5.22
N PRO A 42 2.81 -2.76 6.06
CA PRO A 42 1.45 -2.51 6.56
C PRO A 42 1.28 -1.19 7.29
N SER A 43 2.28 -0.75 8.06
CA SER A 43 2.19 0.50 8.81
C SER A 43 2.07 1.73 7.90
N ASP A 44 2.68 1.71 6.71
CA ASP A 44 2.59 2.81 5.76
C ASP A 44 1.20 2.86 5.09
N VAL A 45 0.63 1.68 4.81
CA VAL A 45 -0.74 1.53 4.30
C VAL A 45 -1.76 2.00 5.34
N GLU A 46 -1.65 1.54 6.58
CA GLU A 46 -2.53 1.93 7.69
C GLU A 46 -2.44 3.43 7.99
N HIS A 47 -1.23 3.99 7.99
CA HIS A 47 -1.04 5.43 8.19
C HIS A 47 -1.77 6.22 7.10
N THR A 48 -1.65 5.79 5.84
CA THR A 48 -2.34 6.43 4.72
C THR A 48 -3.86 6.25 4.81
N ALA A 49 -4.35 5.08 5.24
CA ALA A 49 -5.77 4.83 5.45
C ALA A 49 -6.37 5.81 6.47
N ARG A 50 -5.64 6.09 7.57
CA ARG A 50 -6.04 7.08 8.57
C ARG A 50 -6.09 8.51 8.01
N ILE A 51 -5.18 8.86 7.10
CA ILE A 51 -5.19 10.16 6.42
C ILE A 51 -6.39 10.29 5.48
N LEU A 52 -6.74 9.24 4.73
CA LEU A 52 -7.84 9.28 3.74
C LEU A 52 -9.24 9.27 4.35
N THR A 53 -9.38 8.88 5.62
CA THR A 53 -10.67 8.78 6.33
C THR A 53 -10.99 10.05 7.13
N ARG A 54 -10.04 10.99 7.21
CA ARG A 54 -10.25 12.35 7.72
C ARG A 54 -10.69 13.27 6.59
#